data_AF-A0A8I1SSQ9-F1
#
_entry.id   AF-A0A8I1SSQ9-F1
#
_cell.length_a   1.000
_cell.length_b   1.000
_cell.length_c   1.000
_cell.angle_alpha   90.00
_cell.angle_beta   90.00
_cell.angle_gamma   90.00
#
_symmetry.space_group_name_H-M   'P 1'
#
loop_
_entity.id
_entity.type
_entity.pdbx_description
1 polymer ?
#
loop_
_entity_poly.entity_id
_entity_poly.type
_entity_poly.pdbx_seq_one_letter_code
_entity_poly.pdbx_strand_id
1 'polypeptide(L)'
;MRFPCKSPTTAPSLPSGRRAASARGAGFTLVELLVASAVFMLILVLVLSITSQTSQVWKRSAAKIEAFQGARAAYETITSRLRQATLNTYLDYYDGSSPAQPRTPANADTFQPAVYGRNSDLHFVVDRASSLIPGSADTHPGQAVFFLAPLAFSLSTANSGKVANLVNACGFYTEFNSDQPYFPTFLSGSGAVKERYRYRLMEFLQPAENLEIYNLPSSGTASQYEQWFTNFLPPAVAVADAPVRVLAENIIAFIVLPELSPHDADAATDPIAPHFEYDSRAGDITTRTKHQLPPLLRVVMVAIDEPSAARLNPPGSTAPPAALGILGTLFKDAASLDDDLGKLSTVLNNNNINYRIFDTEVGLKGAKWSGQ
;
A
#
# COMPACT_ATOMS: atom_id res chain seq x y z
N MET A 1 -10.30 10.08 -67.45
CA MET A 1 -9.85 11.48 -67.60
C MET A 1 -8.32 11.46 -67.59
N ARG A 2 -7.60 11.18 -68.69
CA ARG A 2 -7.15 12.05 -69.80
C ARG A 2 -6.61 13.44 -69.36
N PHE A 3 -5.29 13.58 -69.52
CA PHE A 3 -4.36 14.67 -69.23
C PHE A 3 -4.71 16.03 -69.88
N PRO A 4 -4.04 17.14 -69.50
CA PRO A 4 -2.84 17.47 -70.28
C PRO A 4 -1.63 17.99 -69.48
N CYS A 5 -0.49 17.50 -69.92
CA CYS A 5 0.86 18.07 -69.82
C CYS A 5 0.91 19.45 -70.48
N LYS A 6 1.64 20.41 -69.89
CA LYS A 6 2.02 21.68 -70.53
C LYS A 6 3.53 21.69 -70.75
N SER A 7 3.90 21.78 -72.03
CA SER A 7 5.25 22.01 -72.56
C SER A 7 5.54 23.52 -72.68
N PRO A 8 6.79 23.93 -73.01
CA PRO A 8 7.42 25.14 -72.51
C PRO A 8 7.17 26.38 -73.38
N THR A 9 7.20 27.56 -72.74
CA THR A 9 7.13 28.86 -73.43
C THR A 9 8.51 29.50 -73.47
N THR A 10 8.92 29.86 -74.69
CA THR A 10 10.16 30.53 -75.09
C THR A 10 10.28 31.96 -74.56
N ALA A 11 11.53 32.40 -74.39
CA ALA A 11 11.97 33.65 -73.78
C ALA A 11 11.63 34.94 -74.57
N PRO A 12 11.53 36.10 -73.89
CA PRO A 12 11.79 37.40 -74.46
C PRO A 12 13.14 37.97 -74.03
N SER A 13 13.74 38.71 -74.97
CA SER A 13 15.05 39.36 -74.97
C SER A 13 15.24 40.48 -73.93
N LEU A 14 16.49 40.63 -73.48
CA LEU A 14 17.02 41.72 -72.65
C LEU A 14 16.79 43.12 -73.26
N PRO A 15 16.60 44.14 -72.40
CA PRO A 15 17.18 45.45 -72.63
C PRO A 15 18.31 45.74 -71.64
N SER A 16 19.34 46.33 -72.22
CA SER A 16 20.55 46.89 -71.65
C SER A 16 20.33 47.89 -70.51
N GLY A 17 21.07 47.66 -69.42
CA GLY A 17 21.90 48.69 -68.77
C GLY A 17 21.21 49.85 -68.06
N ARG A 18 21.11 49.75 -66.73
CA ARG A 18 21.46 50.84 -65.81
C ARG A 18 22.21 50.27 -64.61
N ARG A 19 23.48 50.68 -64.45
CA ARG A 19 24.30 50.41 -63.27
C ARG A 19 23.66 51.12 -62.07
N ALA A 20 23.09 50.35 -61.15
CA ALA A 20 22.82 50.80 -59.79
C ALA A 20 24.06 50.49 -58.94
N ALA A 21 24.51 51.48 -58.19
CA ALA A 21 25.73 51.46 -57.42
C ALA A 21 25.79 50.24 -56.49
N SER A 22 26.90 49.51 -56.55
CA SER A 22 27.30 48.56 -55.52
C SER A 22 27.37 49.33 -54.19
N ALA A 23 26.41 49.07 -53.31
CA ALA A 23 26.65 49.20 -51.90
C ALA A 23 27.85 48.28 -51.61
N ARG A 24 29.01 48.89 -51.33
CA ARG A 24 30.18 48.17 -50.84
C ARG A 24 29.75 47.42 -49.59
N GLY A 25 29.62 46.10 -49.70
CA GLY A 25 29.48 45.24 -48.55
C GLY A 25 30.71 45.46 -47.68
N ALA A 26 30.50 46.04 -46.50
CA ALA A 26 31.52 46.05 -45.47
C ALA A 26 31.83 44.58 -45.14
N GLY A 27 32.99 44.09 -45.59
CA GLY A 27 33.47 42.78 -45.21
C GLY A 27 33.85 42.80 -43.74
N PHE A 28 33.35 41.83 -42.97
CA PHE A 28 33.71 41.66 -41.57
C PHE A 28 35.22 41.44 -41.44
N THR A 29 35.84 42.10 -40.47
CA THR A 29 37.26 41.89 -40.18
C THR A 29 37.46 40.51 -39.53
N LEU A 30 38.65 39.95 -39.70
CA LEU A 30 39.04 38.65 -39.11
C LEU A 30 38.88 38.66 -37.57
N VAL A 31 39.05 39.83 -36.95
CA VAL A 31 38.84 40.07 -35.51
C VAL A 31 37.36 40.02 -35.15
N GLU A 32 36.47 40.64 -35.94
CA GLU A 32 35.01 40.56 -35.70
C GLU A 32 34.48 39.14 -35.84
N LEU A 33 35.01 38.34 -36.79
CA LEU A 33 34.66 36.93 -36.93
C LEU A 33 35.14 36.09 -35.73
N LEU A 34 36.35 36.35 -35.23
CA LEU A 34 36.86 35.67 -34.04
C LEU A 34 36.05 36.03 -32.78
N VAL A 35 35.74 37.31 -32.59
CA VAL A 35 34.93 37.79 -31.46
C VAL A 35 33.51 37.23 -31.55
N ALA A 36 32.89 37.25 -32.72
CA ALA A 36 31.54 36.69 -32.91
C ALA A 36 31.51 35.18 -32.63
N SER A 37 32.53 34.43 -33.07
CA SER A 37 32.63 32.99 -32.79
C SER A 37 32.86 32.68 -31.31
N ALA A 38 33.66 33.50 -30.60
CA ALA A 38 33.90 33.35 -29.18
C ALA A 38 32.65 33.63 -28.34
N VAL A 39 31.91 34.69 -28.67
CA VAL A 39 30.63 35.02 -28.01
C VAL A 39 29.60 33.93 -28.30
N PHE A 40 29.53 33.42 -29.54
CA PHE A 40 28.61 32.33 -29.90
C PHE A 40 28.91 31.05 -29.12
N MET A 41 30.19 30.65 -29.01
CA MET A 41 30.60 29.48 -28.21
C MET A 41 30.24 29.63 -26.74
N LEU A 42 30.44 30.82 -26.17
CA LEU A 42 30.09 31.10 -24.77
C LEU A 42 28.58 31.00 -24.54
N ILE A 43 27.78 31.57 -25.44
CA ILE A 43 26.31 31.48 -25.39
C ILE A 43 25.86 30.02 -25.54
N LEU A 44 26.45 29.26 -26.47
CA LEU A 44 26.11 27.84 -26.68
C LEU A 44 26.36 27.00 -25.42
N VAL A 45 27.51 27.20 -24.75
CA VAL A 45 27.82 26.50 -23.49
C VAL A 45 26.83 26.87 -22.39
N LEU A 46 26.45 28.14 -22.29
CA LEU A 46 25.48 28.60 -21.30
C LEU A 46 24.08 27.99 -21.55
N VAL A 47 23.63 27.97 -22.80
CA VAL A 47 22.35 27.35 -23.19
C VAL A 47 22.36 25.84 -22.95
N LEU A 48 23.46 25.14 -23.26
CA LEU A 48 23.62 23.72 -22.97
C LEU A 48 23.60 23.42 -21.46
N SER A 49 24.23 24.27 -20.65
CA SER A 49 24.22 24.14 -19.19
C SER A 49 22.81 24.30 -18.62
N ILE A 50 22.07 25.33 -19.05
CA ILE A 50 20.68 25.55 -18.64
C ILE A 50 19.78 24.39 -19.10
N THR A 51 19.98 23.89 -20.32
CA THR A 51 19.22 22.75 -20.87
C THR A 51 19.50 21.47 -20.07
N SER A 52 20.77 21.23 -19.70
CA SER A 52 21.17 20.10 -18.86
C SER A 52 20.56 20.18 -17.46
N GLN A 53 20.59 21.35 -16.83
CA GLN A 53 19.95 21.58 -15.53
C GLN A 53 18.44 21.37 -15.60
N THR A 54 17.78 21.90 -16.63
CA THR A 54 16.34 21.74 -16.84
C THR A 54 15.97 20.27 -17.06
N SER A 55 16.76 19.54 -17.87
CA SER A 55 16.55 18.12 -18.12
C SER A 55 16.74 17.28 -16.85
N GLN A 56 17.73 17.61 -16.01
CA GLN A 56 17.92 16.95 -14.72
C GLN A 56 16.79 17.21 -13.74
N VAL A 57 16.30 18.46 -13.65
CA VAL A 57 15.15 18.81 -12.81
C VAL A 57 13.90 18.07 -13.28
N TRP A 58 13.64 18.06 -14.60
CA TRP A 58 12.47 17.39 -15.15
C TRP A 58 12.52 15.87 -14.96
N LYS A 59 13.69 15.24 -15.17
CA LYS A 59 13.90 13.81 -14.85
C LYS A 59 13.67 13.51 -13.37
N ARG A 60 14.14 14.37 -12.46
CA ARG A 60 13.90 14.20 -11.02
C ARG A 60 12.42 14.33 -10.65
N SER A 61 11.69 15.27 -11.26
CA SER A 61 10.26 15.43 -11.05
C SER A 61 9.43 14.28 -11.63
N ALA A 62 9.73 13.83 -12.85
CA ALA A 62 9.04 12.69 -13.48
C ALA A 62 9.32 11.39 -12.71
N ALA A 63 10.58 11.13 -12.36
CA ALA A 63 10.95 9.97 -11.54
C ALA A 63 10.27 9.98 -10.17
N LYS A 64 10.08 11.16 -9.54
CA LYS A 64 9.36 11.27 -8.26
C LYS A 64 7.87 10.95 -8.39
N ILE A 65 7.22 11.31 -9.50
CA ILE A 65 5.81 10.99 -9.72
C ILE A 65 5.63 9.50 -10.04
N GLU A 66 6.48 8.94 -10.89
CA GLU A 66 6.47 7.50 -11.21
C GLU A 66 6.81 6.64 -9.98
N ALA A 67 7.76 7.08 -9.13
CA ALA A 67 8.24 6.33 -7.98
C ALA A 67 7.15 5.94 -6.97
N PHE A 68 6.04 6.69 -6.90
CA PHE A 68 4.95 6.43 -5.95
C PHE A 68 3.64 5.98 -6.61
N GLN A 69 3.63 5.69 -7.93
CA GLN A 69 2.42 5.20 -8.60
C GLN A 69 1.96 3.86 -8.02
N GLY A 70 2.88 2.92 -7.83
CA GLY A 70 2.59 1.60 -7.22
C GLY A 70 2.03 1.75 -5.80
N ALA A 71 2.64 2.61 -4.98
CA ALA A 71 2.15 2.92 -3.64
C ALA A 71 0.72 3.48 -3.68
N ARG A 72 0.42 4.43 -4.57
CA ARG A 72 -0.93 4.98 -4.69
C ARG A 72 -1.97 3.94 -5.09
N ALA A 73 -1.67 3.10 -6.08
CA ALA A 73 -2.57 2.03 -6.51
C ALA A 73 -2.84 1.00 -5.40
N ALA A 74 -1.79 0.67 -4.63
CA ALA A 74 -1.92 -0.18 -3.46
C ALA A 74 -2.79 0.45 -2.37
N TYR A 75 -2.59 1.74 -2.07
CA TYR A 75 -3.39 2.47 -1.08
C TYR A 75 -4.88 2.53 -1.46
N GLU A 76 -5.19 2.78 -2.73
CA GLU A 76 -6.56 2.74 -3.25
C GLU A 76 -7.17 1.32 -3.13
N THR A 77 -6.38 0.27 -3.35
CA THR A 77 -6.80 -1.12 -3.17
C THR A 77 -7.11 -1.44 -1.71
N ILE A 78 -6.23 -1.06 -0.77
CA ILE A 78 -6.42 -1.24 0.67
C ILE A 78 -7.72 -0.58 1.13
N THR A 79 -7.85 0.73 0.87
CA THR A 79 -9.01 1.51 1.34
C THR A 79 -10.31 1.03 0.69
N SER A 80 -10.30 0.63 -0.58
CA SER A 80 -11.46 0.06 -1.27
C SER A 80 -11.92 -1.27 -0.69
N ARG A 81 -10.98 -2.16 -0.33
CA ARG A 81 -11.29 -3.46 0.27
C ARG A 81 -11.74 -3.32 1.72
N LEU A 82 -11.06 -2.49 2.51
CA LEU A 82 -11.45 -2.21 3.90
C LEU A 82 -12.88 -1.67 3.99
N ARG A 83 -13.30 -0.77 3.08
CA ARG A 83 -14.69 -0.26 3.02
C ARG A 83 -15.76 -1.34 2.89
N GLN A 84 -15.38 -2.53 2.42
CA GLN A 84 -16.27 -3.68 2.20
C GLN A 84 -16.18 -4.72 3.33
N ALA A 85 -15.41 -4.44 4.39
CA ALA A 85 -15.34 -5.31 5.55
C ALA A 85 -16.73 -5.57 6.14
N THR A 86 -17.00 -6.83 6.49
CA THR A 86 -18.28 -7.28 7.03
C THR A 86 -18.10 -8.25 8.19
N LEU A 87 -18.96 -8.11 9.20
CA LEU A 87 -19.09 -9.11 10.28
C LEU A 87 -20.42 -9.86 10.22
N ASN A 88 -21.38 -9.47 9.38
CA ASN A 88 -22.71 -10.08 9.30
C ASN A 88 -23.30 -10.46 10.69
N THR A 89 -23.45 -9.46 11.55
CA THR A 89 -23.85 -9.67 12.95
C THR A 89 -25.32 -10.05 13.07
N TYR A 90 -25.62 -10.91 14.04
CA TYR A 90 -26.98 -11.35 14.39
C TYR A 90 -27.17 -11.33 15.91
N LEU A 91 -28.43 -11.43 16.37
CA LEU A 91 -28.73 -11.61 17.79
C LEU A 91 -28.80 -13.09 18.11
N ASP A 92 -28.14 -13.51 19.17
CA ASP A 92 -28.14 -14.88 19.67
C ASP A 92 -28.41 -14.89 21.18
N TYR A 93 -28.76 -16.06 21.69
CA TYR A 93 -28.94 -16.27 23.12
C TYR A 93 -27.59 -16.44 23.80
N TYR A 94 -27.45 -15.77 24.94
CA TYR A 94 -26.37 -15.96 25.87
C TYR A 94 -26.92 -16.52 27.18
N ASP A 95 -26.13 -17.36 27.83
CA ASP A 95 -26.51 -17.93 29.12
C ASP A 95 -26.33 -16.94 30.28
N GLY A 96 -26.86 -17.31 31.45
CA GLY A 96 -26.72 -16.51 32.67
C GLY A 96 -25.35 -16.65 33.36
N SER A 97 -24.34 -17.22 32.71
CA SER A 97 -23.00 -17.37 33.29
C SER A 97 -22.26 -16.02 33.34
N SER A 98 -21.14 -15.96 34.07
CA SER A 98 -20.28 -14.77 34.13
C SER A 98 -18.85 -15.17 33.76
N PRO A 99 -18.32 -14.74 32.59
CA PRO A 99 -18.99 -13.94 31.56
C PRO A 99 -20.02 -14.76 30.76
N ALA A 100 -21.13 -14.13 30.36
CA ALA A 100 -22.19 -14.79 29.59
C ALA A 100 -21.64 -15.37 28.29
N GLN A 101 -21.97 -16.63 27.99
CA GLN A 101 -21.45 -17.36 26.84
C GLN A 101 -22.54 -17.64 25.80
N PRO A 102 -22.23 -17.62 24.50
CA PRO A 102 -23.15 -18.10 23.47
C PRO A 102 -23.31 -19.62 23.58
N ARG A 103 -24.36 -20.16 22.94
CA ARG A 103 -24.53 -21.60 22.83
C ARG A 103 -23.47 -22.19 21.90
N THR A 104 -22.79 -23.23 22.37
CA THR A 104 -21.81 -24.00 21.61
C THR A 104 -22.16 -25.49 21.67
N PRO A 105 -21.58 -26.34 20.80
CA PRO A 105 -21.71 -27.79 20.96
C PRO A 105 -21.21 -28.30 22.33
N ALA A 106 -20.26 -27.61 22.95
CA ALA A 106 -19.65 -28.02 24.22
C ALA A 106 -20.51 -27.73 25.45
N ASN A 107 -21.32 -26.66 25.44
CA ASN A 107 -22.22 -26.31 26.54
C ASN A 107 -23.70 -26.64 26.23
N ALA A 108 -23.96 -27.40 25.18
CA ALA A 108 -25.32 -27.65 24.67
C ALA A 108 -26.28 -28.22 25.74
N ASP A 109 -25.79 -29.06 26.64
CA ASP A 109 -26.58 -29.72 27.68
C ASP A 109 -26.80 -28.86 28.93
N THR A 110 -25.94 -27.85 29.16
CA THR A 110 -25.97 -26.99 30.36
C THR A 110 -26.41 -25.56 30.08
N PHE A 111 -26.49 -25.17 28.80
CA PHE A 111 -26.84 -23.83 28.36
C PHE A 111 -28.29 -23.47 28.74
N GLN A 112 -28.45 -22.36 29.47
CA GLN A 112 -29.75 -21.80 29.84
C GLN A 112 -29.85 -20.36 29.32
N PRO A 113 -30.69 -20.08 28.31
CA PRO A 113 -30.77 -18.75 27.70
C PRO A 113 -31.29 -17.72 28.73
N ALA A 114 -30.53 -16.64 28.93
CA ALA A 114 -30.86 -15.58 29.88
C ALA A 114 -30.98 -14.20 29.22
N VAL A 115 -30.10 -13.88 28.26
CA VAL A 115 -30.06 -12.56 27.60
C VAL A 115 -29.84 -12.70 26.10
N TYR A 116 -30.23 -11.68 25.34
CA TYR A 116 -29.84 -11.56 23.93
C TYR A 116 -28.55 -10.77 23.81
N GLY A 117 -27.61 -11.28 23.03
CA GLY A 117 -26.36 -10.62 22.71
C GLY A 117 -26.10 -10.60 21.22
N ARG A 118 -25.28 -9.65 20.78
CA ARG A 118 -24.79 -9.62 19.40
C ARG A 118 -23.73 -10.70 19.23
N ASN A 119 -23.87 -11.51 18.18
CA ASN A 119 -22.94 -12.54 17.80
C ASN A 119 -22.54 -12.41 16.32
N SER A 120 -21.41 -13.00 15.94
CA SER A 120 -20.91 -13.06 14.56
C SER A 120 -19.93 -14.21 14.38
N ASP A 121 -20.14 -15.00 13.32
CA ASP A 121 -19.24 -16.06 12.89
C ASP A 121 -18.05 -15.53 12.08
N LEU A 122 -17.96 -14.22 11.86
CA LEU A 122 -16.87 -13.57 11.13
C LEU A 122 -15.88 -12.95 12.12
N HIS A 123 -14.74 -12.49 11.63
CA HIS A 123 -13.67 -11.94 12.45
C HIS A 123 -13.03 -10.73 11.74
N PHE A 124 -12.93 -9.63 12.47
CA PHE A 124 -12.14 -8.47 12.12
C PHE A 124 -11.09 -8.27 13.22
N VAL A 125 -9.82 -8.21 12.82
CA VAL A 125 -8.70 -8.01 13.73
C VAL A 125 -7.71 -6.99 13.17
N VAL A 126 -7.25 -6.10 14.03
CA VAL A 126 -6.11 -5.20 13.85
C VAL A 126 -5.23 -5.35 15.08
N ASP A 127 -3.94 -5.53 14.88
CA ASP A 127 -2.93 -5.42 15.94
C ASP A 127 -1.59 -5.12 15.27
N ARG A 128 -0.54 -4.94 16.05
CA ARG A 128 0.84 -4.89 15.58
C ARG A 128 1.12 -6.10 14.71
N ALA A 129 1.74 -5.86 13.55
CA ALA A 129 2.01 -6.92 12.60
C ALA A 129 2.89 -8.03 13.22
N SER A 130 3.83 -7.66 14.10
CA SER A 130 4.67 -8.61 14.84
C SER A 130 3.93 -9.44 15.90
N SER A 131 2.71 -9.04 16.32
CA SER A 131 1.87 -9.86 17.21
C SER A 131 1.10 -10.92 16.42
N LEU A 132 0.52 -10.54 15.27
CA LEU A 132 -0.33 -11.40 14.44
C LEU A 132 0.46 -12.32 13.51
N ILE A 133 1.66 -11.90 13.11
CA ILE A 133 2.51 -12.60 12.15
C ILE A 133 3.86 -12.89 12.82
N PRO A 134 4.36 -14.14 12.77
CA PRO A 134 5.64 -14.48 13.37
C PRO A 134 6.80 -13.67 12.76
N GLY A 135 7.48 -12.91 13.61
CA GLY A 135 8.63 -12.10 13.23
C GLY A 135 8.88 -11.00 14.25
N SER A 136 9.86 -10.13 13.96
CA SER A 136 10.10 -8.94 14.78
C SER A 136 9.37 -7.73 14.20
N ALA A 137 9.25 -6.67 15.00
CA ALA A 137 8.77 -5.37 14.53
C ALA A 137 9.70 -4.73 13.49
N ASP A 138 10.94 -5.20 13.34
CA ASP A 138 11.84 -4.78 12.26
C ASP A 138 11.51 -5.49 10.94
N THR A 139 11.05 -6.73 10.98
CA THR A 139 10.59 -7.46 9.79
C THR A 139 9.17 -7.05 9.40
N HIS A 140 8.30 -6.84 10.39
CA HIS A 140 6.90 -6.48 10.21
C HIS A 140 6.58 -5.16 10.94
N PRO A 141 7.02 -4.01 10.38
CA PRO A 141 6.79 -2.72 11.03
C PRO A 141 5.32 -2.28 10.92
N GLY A 142 4.82 -1.67 12.01
CA GLY A 142 3.47 -1.12 12.10
C GLY A 142 2.41 -2.16 12.46
N GLN A 143 1.24 -2.03 11.84
CA GLN A 143 0.06 -2.84 12.10
C GLN A 143 -0.22 -3.80 10.95
N ALA A 144 -0.95 -4.87 11.26
CA ALA A 144 -1.60 -5.74 10.30
C ALA A 144 -3.10 -5.71 10.54
N VAL A 145 -3.86 -5.86 9.45
CA VAL A 145 -5.33 -5.96 9.51
C VAL A 145 -5.77 -7.20 8.75
N PHE A 146 -6.65 -8.00 9.36
CA PHE A 146 -7.26 -9.16 8.73
C PHE A 146 -8.77 -9.11 8.93
N PHE A 147 -9.51 -9.33 7.84
CA PHE A 147 -10.95 -9.15 7.81
C PHE A 147 -11.59 -9.97 6.69
N LEU A 148 -12.92 -10.06 6.72
CA LEU A 148 -13.70 -10.68 5.64
C LEU A 148 -14.41 -9.62 4.81
N ALA A 149 -14.42 -9.81 3.49
CA ALA A 149 -15.12 -8.94 2.54
C ALA A 149 -15.65 -9.74 1.33
N PRO A 150 -16.77 -9.32 0.72
CA PRO A 150 -17.33 -9.96 -0.47
C PRO A 150 -16.54 -9.57 -1.73
N LEU A 151 -15.34 -10.13 -1.91
CA LEU A 151 -14.43 -9.78 -3.02
C LEU A 151 -14.62 -10.65 -4.26
N ALA A 152 -15.48 -11.66 -4.20
CA ALA A 152 -15.77 -12.58 -5.30
C ALA A 152 -14.52 -13.31 -5.85
N PHE A 153 -13.50 -13.50 -5.02
CA PHE A 153 -12.24 -14.13 -5.43
C PHE A 153 -12.32 -15.66 -5.28
N SER A 154 -12.06 -16.37 -6.37
CA SER A 154 -12.05 -17.82 -6.44
C SER A 154 -11.01 -18.26 -7.47
N LEU A 155 -10.29 -19.35 -7.18
CA LEU A 155 -9.37 -20.03 -8.10
C LEU A 155 -10.11 -21.07 -8.96
N SER A 156 -11.31 -21.48 -8.56
CA SER A 156 -12.15 -22.38 -9.34
C SER A 156 -12.69 -21.69 -10.60
N THR A 157 -12.23 -22.16 -11.77
CA THR A 157 -12.69 -21.72 -13.09
C THR A 157 -14.19 -21.97 -13.31
N ALA A 158 -14.79 -22.91 -12.58
CA ALA A 158 -16.23 -23.16 -12.63
C ALA A 158 -17.05 -22.01 -12.03
N ASN A 159 -16.48 -21.30 -11.05
CA ASN A 159 -17.13 -20.24 -10.27
C ASN A 159 -16.73 -18.83 -10.72
N SER A 160 -15.64 -18.68 -11.49
CA SER A 160 -15.16 -17.40 -11.99
C SER A 160 -16.26 -16.62 -12.71
N GLY A 161 -16.63 -15.45 -12.17
CA GLY A 161 -17.63 -14.55 -12.74
C GLY A 161 -19.09 -14.99 -12.58
N LYS A 162 -19.37 -16.15 -11.97
CA LYS A 162 -20.74 -16.63 -11.73
C LYS A 162 -21.27 -16.27 -10.35
N VAL A 163 -20.39 -16.08 -9.37
CA VAL A 163 -20.77 -15.78 -8.00
C VAL A 163 -20.19 -14.43 -7.59
N ALA A 164 -21.02 -13.39 -7.64
CA ALA A 164 -20.60 -11.99 -7.52
C ALA A 164 -20.31 -11.54 -6.08
N ASN A 165 -20.74 -12.29 -5.06
CA ASN A 165 -20.67 -11.89 -3.65
C ASN A 165 -19.99 -12.97 -2.77
N LEU A 166 -19.04 -13.75 -3.31
CA LEU A 166 -18.30 -14.68 -2.46
C LEU A 166 -17.50 -13.91 -1.42
N VAL A 167 -17.63 -14.33 -0.17
CA VAL A 167 -16.86 -13.81 0.96
C VAL A 167 -15.45 -14.38 0.89
N ASN A 168 -14.48 -13.50 1.04
CA ASN A 168 -13.07 -13.83 1.07
C ASN A 168 -12.46 -13.30 2.36
N ALA A 169 -11.47 -14.04 2.82
CA ALA A 169 -10.54 -13.61 3.85
C ALA A 169 -9.46 -12.73 3.20
N CYS A 170 -9.28 -11.51 3.71
CA CYS A 170 -8.34 -10.52 3.20
C CYS A 170 -7.50 -9.97 4.35
N GLY A 171 -6.26 -9.59 4.07
CA GLY A 171 -5.45 -8.86 5.04
C GLY A 171 -4.31 -8.09 4.42
N PHE A 172 -3.79 -7.13 5.17
CA PHE A 172 -2.68 -6.27 4.76
C PHE A 172 -1.67 -6.12 5.88
N TYR A 173 -0.40 -6.18 5.51
CA TYR A 173 0.71 -5.98 6.44
C TYR A 173 1.98 -5.59 5.67
N THR A 174 2.95 -4.99 6.35
CA THR A 174 4.28 -4.73 5.77
C THR A 174 5.22 -5.86 6.14
N GLU A 175 6.10 -6.23 5.22
CA GLU A 175 7.11 -7.27 5.44
C GLU A 175 8.42 -6.89 4.77
N PHE A 176 9.52 -7.07 5.50
CA PHE A 176 10.86 -7.09 4.95
C PHE A 176 11.23 -8.51 4.52
N ASN A 177 11.19 -8.78 3.22
CA ASN A 177 11.49 -10.11 2.70
C ASN A 177 12.31 -10.08 1.41
N SER A 178 12.63 -11.27 0.91
CA SER A 178 13.27 -11.50 -0.38
C SER A 178 12.23 -11.46 -1.51
N ASP A 179 12.61 -10.99 -2.71
CA ASP A 179 11.80 -11.20 -3.92
C ASP A 179 11.99 -12.57 -4.57
N GLN A 180 12.94 -13.39 -4.09
CA GLN A 180 13.26 -14.68 -4.70
C GLN A 180 12.04 -15.61 -4.88
N PRO A 181 11.11 -15.72 -3.90
CA PRO A 181 9.91 -16.55 -4.05
C PRO A 181 8.96 -16.08 -5.16
N TYR A 182 9.03 -14.81 -5.56
CA TYR A 182 8.17 -14.21 -6.59
C TYR A 182 8.81 -14.21 -7.97
N PHE A 183 10.03 -14.73 -8.11
CA PHE A 183 10.65 -14.85 -9.41
C PHE A 183 9.92 -15.87 -10.27
N PRO A 184 9.66 -15.55 -11.56
CA PRO A 184 9.24 -16.57 -12.51
C PRO A 184 10.23 -17.74 -12.48
N THR A 185 9.70 -18.96 -12.47
CA THR A 185 10.49 -20.19 -12.30
C THR A 185 11.62 -20.31 -13.33
N PHE A 186 11.43 -19.79 -14.54
CA PHE A 186 12.46 -19.78 -15.59
C PHE A 186 13.65 -18.83 -15.33
N LEU A 187 13.50 -17.84 -14.43
CA LEU A 187 14.58 -16.94 -14.01
C LEU A 187 15.28 -17.43 -12.75
N SER A 188 14.62 -18.28 -11.97
CA SER A 188 15.19 -18.86 -10.75
C SER A 188 16.45 -19.69 -11.08
N GLY A 189 17.57 -19.41 -10.40
CA GLY A 189 18.84 -20.12 -10.60
C GLY A 189 19.67 -19.73 -11.83
N SER A 190 19.16 -18.86 -12.72
CA SER A 190 19.87 -18.39 -13.92
C SER A 190 21.00 -17.38 -13.64
N GLY A 191 21.02 -16.79 -12.44
CA GLY A 191 21.92 -15.68 -12.07
C GLY A 191 21.62 -14.35 -12.80
N ALA A 192 20.63 -14.32 -13.70
CA ALA A 192 20.26 -13.13 -14.46
C ALA A 192 19.51 -12.08 -13.60
N VAL A 193 18.76 -12.55 -12.60
CA VAL A 193 18.10 -11.69 -11.60
C VAL A 193 18.77 -11.92 -10.26
N LYS A 194 19.18 -10.82 -9.62
CA LYS A 194 19.74 -10.86 -8.27
C LYS A 194 18.60 -10.68 -7.25
N GLU A 195 18.64 -11.51 -6.22
CA GLU A 195 17.77 -11.41 -5.06
C GLU A 195 17.89 -10.04 -4.38
N ARG A 196 16.75 -9.44 -4.03
CA ARG A 196 16.66 -8.16 -3.33
C ARG A 196 15.77 -8.27 -2.11
N TYR A 197 16.33 -7.85 -0.98
CA TYR A 197 15.59 -7.67 0.25
C TYR A 197 15.11 -6.22 0.35
N ARG A 198 13.82 -6.05 0.62
CA ARG A 198 13.22 -4.72 0.85
C ARG A 198 11.90 -4.85 1.59
N TYR A 199 11.42 -3.73 2.11
CA TYR A 199 10.07 -3.66 2.63
C TYR A 199 9.04 -3.64 1.51
N ARG A 200 8.01 -4.46 1.66
CA ARG A 200 6.89 -4.62 0.73
C ARG A 200 5.59 -4.60 1.52
N LEU A 201 4.56 -4.04 0.89
CA LEU A 201 3.20 -4.22 1.35
C LEU A 201 2.67 -5.53 0.80
N MET A 202 2.31 -6.41 1.72
CA MET A 202 1.78 -7.73 1.44
C MET A 202 0.26 -7.71 1.55
N GLU A 203 -0.38 -8.43 0.64
CA GLU A 203 -1.81 -8.67 0.66
C GLU A 203 -2.06 -10.17 0.82
N PHE A 204 -2.72 -10.54 1.91
CA PHE A 204 -3.29 -11.85 2.12
C PHE A 204 -4.67 -11.90 1.47
N LEU A 205 -4.93 -12.89 0.62
CA LEU A 205 -6.24 -13.06 -0.02
C LEU A 205 -6.55 -14.55 -0.21
N GLN A 206 -7.35 -15.10 0.69
CA GLN A 206 -7.78 -16.49 0.61
C GLN A 206 -8.94 -16.63 -0.39
N PRO A 207 -8.88 -17.61 -1.30
CA PRO A 207 -9.99 -17.90 -2.19
C PRO A 207 -11.18 -18.47 -1.43
N ALA A 208 -12.39 -18.22 -1.92
CA ALA A 208 -13.63 -18.53 -1.21
C ALA A 208 -13.81 -20.04 -0.93
N GLU A 209 -13.30 -20.88 -1.82
CA GLU A 209 -13.33 -22.34 -1.67
C GLU A 209 -12.48 -22.89 -0.51
N ASN A 210 -11.49 -22.13 -0.04
CA ASN A 210 -10.58 -22.55 1.04
C ASN A 210 -10.81 -21.74 2.33
N LEU A 211 -11.96 -21.09 2.48
CA LEU A 211 -12.22 -20.18 3.59
C LEU A 211 -12.33 -20.92 4.94
N GLU A 212 -11.34 -20.75 5.82
CA GLU A 212 -11.27 -21.49 7.10
C GLU A 212 -11.94 -20.77 8.29
N ILE A 213 -12.54 -19.60 8.09
CA ILE A 213 -13.20 -18.83 9.18
C ILE A 213 -14.25 -19.66 9.96
N TYR A 214 -14.87 -20.64 9.29
CA TYR A 214 -15.90 -21.51 9.85
C TYR A 214 -15.36 -22.79 10.50
N ASN A 215 -14.05 -23.05 10.39
CA ASN A 215 -13.39 -24.19 11.03
C ASN A 215 -12.77 -23.83 12.39
N LEU A 216 -13.03 -22.62 12.88
CA LEU A 216 -12.52 -22.14 14.16
C LEU A 216 -13.30 -22.76 15.33
N PRO A 217 -12.64 -22.97 16.49
CA PRO A 217 -13.35 -23.46 17.66
C PRO A 217 -14.43 -22.46 18.09
N SER A 218 -15.57 -22.98 18.56
CA SER A 218 -16.71 -22.18 19.04
C SER A 218 -16.42 -21.40 20.33
N SER A 219 -15.30 -21.69 20.97
CA SER A 219 -14.77 -21.02 22.16
C SER A 219 -13.26 -21.23 22.22
N GLY A 220 -12.48 -20.20 22.52
CA GLY A 220 -11.03 -20.27 22.55
C GLY A 220 -10.33 -18.96 22.90
N THR A 221 -9.00 -18.98 22.89
CA THR A 221 -8.13 -17.80 23.02
C THR A 221 -8.05 -17.03 21.70
N ALA A 222 -7.59 -15.77 21.73
CA ALA A 222 -7.36 -14.96 20.52
C ALA A 222 -6.56 -15.73 19.44
N SER A 223 -5.46 -16.37 19.85
CA SER A 223 -4.63 -17.19 18.96
C SER A 223 -5.37 -18.33 18.27
N GLN A 224 -6.42 -18.88 18.88
CA GLN A 224 -7.26 -19.90 18.26
C GLN A 224 -8.23 -19.30 17.24
N TYR A 225 -8.75 -18.10 17.50
CA TYR A 225 -9.60 -17.37 16.56
C TYR A 225 -8.85 -16.74 15.39
N GLU A 226 -7.53 -16.66 15.44
CA GLU A 226 -6.67 -16.14 14.38
C GLU A 226 -6.22 -17.22 13.38
N GLN A 227 -6.45 -18.51 13.69
CA GLN A 227 -6.00 -19.64 12.89
C GLN A 227 -6.49 -19.63 11.43
N TRP A 228 -7.63 -18.99 11.15
CA TRP A 228 -8.17 -18.90 9.79
C TRP A 228 -7.26 -18.14 8.82
N PHE A 229 -6.37 -17.27 9.32
CA PHE A 229 -5.34 -16.61 8.51
C PHE A 229 -3.93 -17.06 8.89
N THR A 230 -3.62 -17.24 10.18
CA THR A 230 -2.24 -17.57 10.60
C THR A 230 -1.76 -18.92 10.11
N ASN A 231 -2.65 -19.92 9.96
CA ASN A 231 -2.30 -21.22 9.38
C ASN A 231 -1.89 -21.14 7.91
N PHE A 232 -2.22 -20.05 7.21
CA PHE A 232 -1.91 -19.82 5.80
C PHE A 232 -0.73 -18.86 5.60
N LEU A 233 -0.12 -18.39 6.69
CA LEU A 233 1.04 -17.50 6.63
C LEU A 233 2.31 -18.26 7.03
N PRO A 234 3.48 -17.85 6.52
CA PRO A 234 4.76 -18.35 7.02
C PRO A 234 4.89 -18.10 8.54
N PRO A 235 5.47 -19.04 9.32
CA PRO A 235 6.10 -20.29 8.90
C PRO A 235 5.15 -21.50 8.87
N ALA A 236 3.83 -21.33 9.08
CA ALA A 236 2.88 -22.45 9.08
C ALA A 236 2.79 -23.14 7.71
N VAL A 237 2.95 -22.36 6.64
CA VAL A 237 3.09 -22.84 5.26
C VAL A 237 4.36 -22.26 4.61
N ALA A 238 4.82 -22.87 3.52
CA ALA A 238 5.90 -22.30 2.74
C ALA A 238 5.46 -20.99 2.07
N VAL A 239 6.39 -20.05 1.89
CA VAL A 239 6.11 -18.74 1.25
C VAL A 239 5.48 -18.88 -0.14
N ALA A 240 5.84 -19.93 -0.88
CA ALA A 240 5.31 -20.21 -2.21
C ALA A 240 3.85 -20.70 -2.21
N ASP A 241 3.40 -21.29 -1.09
CA ASP A 241 2.05 -21.85 -0.93
C ASP A 241 1.10 -20.89 -0.20
N ALA A 242 1.64 -19.90 0.51
CA ALA A 242 0.86 -18.87 1.19
C ALA A 242 0.05 -18.07 0.16
N PRO A 243 -1.27 -17.83 0.39
CA PRO A 243 -2.12 -17.04 -0.51
C PRO A 243 -1.87 -15.53 -0.30
N VAL A 244 -0.59 -15.14 -0.38
CA VAL A 244 -0.09 -13.78 -0.20
C VAL A 244 0.53 -13.29 -1.50
N ARG A 245 0.39 -11.99 -1.76
CA ARG A 245 1.04 -11.34 -2.90
C ARG A 245 1.59 -9.99 -2.52
N VAL A 246 2.62 -9.57 -3.25
CA VAL A 246 3.17 -8.21 -3.16
C VAL A 246 2.18 -7.25 -3.81
N LEU A 247 1.62 -6.32 -3.04
CA LEU A 247 0.73 -5.28 -3.54
C LEU A 247 1.50 -4.04 -3.98
N ALA A 248 2.53 -3.65 -3.21
CA ALA A 248 3.48 -2.60 -3.58
C ALA A 248 4.85 -2.85 -2.97
N GLU A 249 5.89 -2.43 -3.68
CA GLU A 249 7.25 -2.39 -3.15
C GLU A 249 7.54 -1.04 -2.49
N ASN A 250 8.57 -1.00 -1.63
CA ASN A 250 9.08 0.21 -0.98
C ASN A 250 8.08 0.88 -0.02
N ILE A 251 7.18 0.09 0.56
CA ILE A 251 6.32 0.53 1.67
C ILE A 251 7.01 0.14 2.97
N ILE A 252 7.44 1.12 3.76
CA ILE A 252 8.24 0.88 4.98
C ILE A 252 7.41 0.79 6.26
N ALA A 253 6.19 1.31 6.24
CA ALA A 253 5.28 1.23 7.37
C ALA A 253 3.82 1.26 6.88
N PHE A 254 2.99 0.44 7.49
CA PHE A 254 1.55 0.42 7.32
C PHE A 254 0.91 0.45 8.70
N ILE A 255 0.06 1.44 8.94
CA ILE A 255 -0.59 1.68 10.22
C ILE A 255 -2.10 1.73 9.99
N VAL A 256 -2.82 1.03 10.86
CA VAL A 256 -4.28 1.02 10.88
C VAL A 256 -4.71 1.33 12.30
N LEU A 257 -5.44 2.41 12.48
CA LEU A 257 -5.99 2.82 13.76
C LEU A 257 -7.53 2.73 13.71
N PRO A 258 -8.13 1.79 14.44
CA PRO A 258 -9.58 1.76 14.64
C PRO A 258 -10.06 2.92 15.51
N GLU A 259 -11.05 3.66 15.00
CA GLU A 259 -11.60 4.84 15.68
C GLU A 259 -13.12 4.82 15.70
N LEU A 260 -13.67 5.48 16.72
CA LEU A 260 -15.09 5.77 16.83
C LEU A 260 -15.51 6.83 15.82
N SER A 261 -16.79 6.84 15.46
CA SER A 261 -17.35 8.01 14.79
C SER A 261 -17.35 9.20 15.77
N PRO A 262 -17.16 10.44 15.32
CA PRO A 262 -17.24 11.62 16.19
C PRO A 262 -18.59 11.78 16.91
N HIS A 263 -19.64 11.08 16.47
CA HIS A 263 -20.96 11.08 17.11
C HIS A 263 -21.08 10.03 18.22
N ASP A 264 -20.30 8.95 18.14
CA ASP A 264 -20.29 7.85 19.14
C ASP A 264 -19.12 7.99 20.13
N ALA A 265 -18.20 8.91 19.85
CA ALA A 265 -17.08 9.25 20.72
C ALA A 265 -17.55 10.22 21.82
N ASP A 266 -17.75 9.71 23.04
CA ASP A 266 -17.67 10.57 24.21
C ASP A 266 -16.22 11.09 24.28
N ALA A 267 -16.06 12.39 24.15
CA ALA A 267 -14.81 13.09 23.86
C ALA A 267 -13.55 12.48 24.51
N ALA A 268 -12.54 12.17 23.68
CA ALA A 268 -11.12 11.95 24.02
C ALA A 268 -10.75 10.93 25.13
N THR A 269 -11.70 10.27 25.78
CA THR A 269 -11.46 9.47 27.00
C THR A 269 -11.71 7.98 26.85
N ASP A 270 -12.26 7.52 25.72
CA ASP A 270 -12.54 6.09 25.48
C ASP A 270 -12.08 5.62 24.09
N PRO A 271 -10.75 5.57 23.83
CA PRO A 271 -10.23 4.98 22.60
C PRO A 271 -10.54 3.49 22.55
N ILE A 272 -11.10 3.02 21.43
CA ILE A 272 -11.39 1.58 21.22
C ILE A 272 -10.15 0.75 20.92
N ALA A 273 -9.03 1.39 20.58
CA ALA A 273 -7.77 0.77 20.21
C ALA A 273 -6.57 1.64 20.66
N PRO A 274 -6.38 1.89 21.97
CA PRO A 274 -5.30 2.77 22.48
C PRO A 274 -3.90 2.29 22.09
N HIS A 275 -3.73 1.00 21.84
CA HIS A 275 -2.47 0.40 21.41
C HIS A 275 -2.53 -0.16 19.99
N PHE A 276 -3.43 0.38 19.16
CA PHE A 276 -3.76 -0.11 17.81
C PHE A 276 -4.36 -1.53 17.76
N GLU A 277 -4.58 -2.17 18.91
CA GLU A 277 -5.19 -3.48 19.03
C GLU A 277 -6.72 -3.37 19.00
N TYR A 278 -7.34 -4.16 18.13
CA TYR A 278 -8.77 -4.31 18.01
C TYR A 278 -9.09 -5.71 17.51
N ASP A 279 -9.73 -6.52 18.34
CA ASP A 279 -10.25 -7.83 17.98
C ASP A 279 -11.76 -7.84 18.25
N SER A 280 -12.54 -7.99 17.17
CA SER A 280 -14.02 -8.08 17.26
C SER A 280 -14.54 -9.32 17.98
N ARG A 281 -13.70 -10.33 18.24
CA ARG A 281 -14.01 -11.53 19.02
C ARG A 281 -13.40 -11.50 20.42
N ALA A 282 -12.57 -10.51 20.76
CA ALA A 282 -12.05 -10.36 22.11
C ALA A 282 -13.15 -9.95 23.11
N GLY A 283 -12.92 -10.26 24.39
CA GLY A 283 -13.83 -9.93 25.48
C GLY A 283 -15.12 -10.76 25.50
N ASP A 284 -16.09 -10.27 26.26
CA ASP A 284 -17.40 -10.89 26.51
C ASP A 284 -18.55 -10.07 25.93
N ILE A 285 -19.80 -10.46 26.22
CA ILE A 285 -20.99 -9.75 25.77
C ILE A 285 -21.00 -8.26 26.20
N THR A 286 -20.40 -7.91 27.33
CA THR A 286 -20.38 -6.54 27.87
C THR A 286 -19.31 -5.67 27.22
N THR A 287 -18.37 -6.30 26.51
CA THR A 287 -17.28 -5.62 25.82
C THR A 287 -17.85 -4.86 24.63
N ARG A 288 -17.66 -3.54 24.62
CA ARG A 288 -18.21 -2.62 23.60
C ARG A 288 -17.87 -3.06 22.17
N THR A 289 -16.65 -3.50 21.94
CA THR A 289 -16.13 -3.92 20.63
C THR A 289 -16.57 -5.33 20.20
N LYS A 290 -17.21 -6.11 21.09
CA LYS A 290 -17.60 -7.49 20.82
C LYS A 290 -18.59 -7.57 19.65
N HIS A 291 -18.19 -8.35 18.65
CA HIS A 291 -18.86 -8.55 17.37
C HIS A 291 -19.25 -7.23 16.71
N GLN A 292 -18.40 -6.20 16.80
CA GLN A 292 -18.56 -4.94 16.07
C GLN A 292 -17.39 -4.71 15.13
N LEU A 293 -17.69 -4.03 14.02
CA LEU A 293 -16.66 -3.43 13.17
C LEU A 293 -16.41 -2.01 13.68
N PRO A 294 -15.17 -1.51 13.67
CA PRO A 294 -14.92 -0.12 14.00
C PRO A 294 -15.61 0.81 12.97
N PRO A 295 -16.25 1.92 13.38
CA PRO A 295 -16.92 2.82 12.46
C PRO A 295 -15.96 3.46 11.45
N LEU A 296 -14.79 3.87 11.94
CA LEU A 296 -13.75 4.52 11.16
C LEU A 296 -12.42 3.75 11.33
N LEU A 297 -11.62 3.75 10.27
CA LEU A 297 -10.23 3.34 10.31
C LEU A 297 -9.38 4.48 9.77
N ARG A 298 -8.47 5.05 10.58
CA ARG A 298 -7.40 5.90 10.07
C ARG A 298 -6.29 5.01 9.51
N VAL A 299 -6.07 5.09 8.21
CA VAL A 299 -5.12 4.24 7.49
C VAL A 299 -3.93 5.08 7.03
N VAL A 300 -2.76 4.80 7.58
CA VAL A 300 -1.52 5.49 7.22
C VAL A 300 -0.55 4.53 6.53
N MET A 301 0.03 4.96 5.42
CA MET A 301 1.02 4.19 4.68
C MET A 301 2.20 5.09 4.31
N VAL A 302 3.43 4.63 4.62
CA VAL A 302 4.66 5.37 4.35
C VAL A 302 5.45 4.66 3.25
N ALA A 303 5.60 5.33 2.11
CA ALA A 303 6.35 4.83 0.96
C ALA A 303 7.67 5.59 0.79
N ILE A 304 8.70 4.91 0.30
CA ILE A 304 9.98 5.51 -0.11
C ILE A 304 10.23 5.30 -1.61
N ASP A 305 11.08 6.12 -2.21
CA ASP A 305 11.42 5.96 -3.62
C ASP A 305 12.47 4.86 -3.87
N GLU A 306 12.47 4.30 -5.08
CA GLU A 306 13.37 3.20 -5.48
C GLU A 306 14.86 3.53 -5.25
N PRO A 307 15.38 4.73 -5.59
CA PRO A 307 16.78 5.06 -5.32
C PRO A 307 17.13 5.05 -3.83
N SER A 308 16.20 5.44 -2.94
CA SER A 308 16.44 5.37 -1.50
C SER A 308 16.36 3.94 -0.98
N ALA A 309 15.40 3.14 -1.46
CA ALA A 309 15.31 1.72 -1.12
C ALA A 309 16.58 0.95 -1.51
N ALA A 310 17.07 1.14 -2.74
CA ALA A 310 18.30 0.51 -3.23
C ALA A 310 19.55 0.94 -2.44
N ARG A 311 19.58 2.17 -1.90
CA ARG A 311 20.66 2.65 -1.04
C ARG A 311 20.60 2.05 0.37
N LEU A 312 19.39 1.87 0.90
CA LEU A 312 19.16 1.31 2.23
C LEU A 312 19.45 -0.20 2.29
N ASN A 313 19.11 -0.93 1.23
CA ASN A 313 19.40 -2.35 1.08
C ASN A 313 20.13 -2.60 -0.26
N PRO A 314 21.45 -2.40 -0.31
CA PRO A 314 22.23 -2.75 -1.49
C PRO A 314 22.20 -4.28 -1.74
N PRO A 315 22.42 -4.73 -2.99
CA PRO A 315 22.41 -6.15 -3.33
C PRO A 315 23.33 -6.98 -2.42
N GLY A 316 22.80 -8.09 -1.87
CA GLY A 316 23.50 -8.96 -0.92
C GLY A 316 23.23 -8.62 0.56
N SER A 317 22.56 -7.50 0.86
CA SER A 317 22.03 -7.23 2.19
C SER A 317 20.75 -8.04 2.41
N THR A 318 20.69 -8.81 3.50
CA THR A 318 19.56 -9.68 3.86
C THR A 318 18.83 -9.24 5.14
N ALA A 319 19.33 -8.20 5.81
CA ALA A 319 18.79 -7.71 7.07
C ALA A 319 18.04 -6.37 6.87
N PRO A 320 17.01 -6.08 7.70
CA PRO A 320 16.38 -4.77 7.72
C PRO A 320 17.42 -3.65 7.91
N PRO A 321 17.30 -2.51 7.19
CA PRO A 321 18.22 -1.38 7.35
C PRO A 321 18.25 -0.84 8.77
N ALA A 322 19.45 -0.73 9.35
CA ALA A 322 19.63 -0.10 10.66
C ALA A 322 19.09 1.34 10.72
N ALA A 323 19.17 2.08 9.61
CA ALA A 323 18.62 3.43 9.49
C ALA A 323 17.09 3.50 9.71
N LEU A 324 16.39 2.37 9.54
CA LEU A 324 14.95 2.24 9.75
C LEU A 324 14.61 1.45 11.03
N GLY A 325 15.58 1.10 11.87
CA GLY A 325 15.34 0.38 13.13
C GLY A 325 14.47 1.14 14.14
N ILE A 326 14.26 2.45 13.93
CA ILE A 326 13.29 3.23 14.72
C ILE A 326 11.86 2.68 14.59
N LEU A 327 11.52 2.07 13.45
CA LEU A 327 10.19 1.52 13.18
C LEU A 327 9.77 0.44 14.20
N GLY A 328 10.72 -0.31 14.77
CA GLY A 328 10.44 -1.28 15.83
C GLY A 328 10.05 -0.65 17.19
N THR A 329 10.22 0.66 17.33
CA THR A 329 9.91 1.39 18.58
C THR A 329 8.74 2.36 18.46
N LEU A 330 8.41 2.83 17.25
CA LEU A 330 7.28 3.71 16.97
C LEU A 330 5.95 2.94 16.89
N PHE A 331 4.83 3.69 16.86
CA PHE A 331 3.48 3.20 16.59
C PHE A 331 2.99 2.15 17.61
N LYS A 332 3.29 2.40 18.89
CA LYS A 332 2.84 1.54 20.03
C LYS A 332 1.65 2.13 20.78
N ASP A 333 1.45 3.43 20.69
CA ASP A 333 0.39 4.17 21.34
C ASP A 333 -0.32 5.04 20.30
N ALA A 334 -1.64 4.87 20.20
CA ALA A 334 -2.50 5.57 19.25
C ALA A 334 -2.49 7.09 19.49
N ALA A 335 -2.40 7.53 20.74
CA ALA A 335 -2.35 8.95 21.09
C ALA A 335 -1.06 9.62 20.58
N SER A 336 0.00 8.83 20.34
CA SER A 336 1.30 9.29 19.89
C SER A 336 1.50 9.16 18.36
N LEU A 337 0.46 8.78 17.60
CA LEU A 337 0.59 8.48 16.17
C LEU A 337 1.21 9.64 15.37
N ASP A 338 0.70 10.85 15.52
CA ASP A 338 1.18 12.02 14.77
C ASP A 338 2.61 12.41 15.16
N ASP A 339 2.95 12.31 16.45
CA ASP A 339 4.31 12.54 16.95
C ASP A 339 5.28 11.49 16.41
N ASP A 340 4.87 10.23 16.34
CA ASP A 340 5.66 9.13 15.81
C ASP A 340 5.88 9.27 14.29
N LEU A 341 4.87 9.74 13.54
CA LEU A 341 5.04 10.12 12.13
C LEU A 341 6.04 11.27 11.97
N GLY A 342 6.04 12.25 12.88
CA GLY A 342 7.03 13.32 12.92
C GLY A 342 8.46 12.83 13.19
N LYS A 343 8.62 11.89 14.13
CA LYS A 343 9.92 11.24 14.41
C LYS A 343 10.42 10.44 13.21
N LEU A 344 9.55 9.65 12.59
CA LEU A 344 9.88 8.90 11.38
C LEU A 344 10.31 9.83 10.25
N SER A 345 9.54 10.89 10.00
CA SER A 345 9.85 11.91 8.99
C SER A 345 11.22 12.55 9.22
N THR A 346 11.58 12.82 10.48
CA THR A 346 12.89 13.36 10.86
C THR A 346 14.02 12.38 10.53
N VAL A 347 13.85 11.10 10.84
CA VAL A 347 14.83 10.05 10.50
C VAL A 347 15.00 9.93 8.98
N LEU A 348 13.91 9.94 8.22
CA LEU A 348 13.96 9.84 6.76
C LEU A 348 14.69 11.04 6.13
N ASN A 349 14.39 12.25 6.61
CA ASN A 349 15.06 13.47 6.17
C ASN A 349 16.57 13.45 6.48
N ASN A 350 16.95 13.06 7.70
CA ASN A 350 18.35 12.98 8.11
C ASN A 350 19.15 11.96 7.27
N ASN A 351 18.49 10.93 6.75
CA ASN A 351 19.09 9.92 5.88
C ASN A 351 18.94 10.24 4.37
N ASN A 352 18.47 11.44 4.02
CA ASN A 352 18.21 11.88 2.65
C ASN A 352 17.31 10.90 1.87
N ILE A 353 16.32 10.33 2.53
CA ILE A 353 15.35 9.41 1.93
C ILE A 353 14.16 10.24 1.44
N ASN A 354 13.81 10.10 0.17
CA ASN A 354 12.60 10.72 -0.36
C ASN A 354 11.42 9.78 -0.12
N TYR A 355 10.37 10.31 0.51
CA TYR A 355 9.22 9.53 0.96
C TYR A 355 7.90 10.24 0.70
N ARG A 356 6.81 9.48 0.83
CA ARG A 356 5.44 9.98 0.81
C ARG A 356 4.60 9.26 1.86
N ILE A 357 3.87 10.04 2.63
CA ILE A 357 2.88 9.56 3.60
C ILE A 357 1.50 9.68 2.97
N PHE A 358 0.74 8.59 2.98
CA PHE A 358 -0.67 8.54 2.64
C PHE A 358 -1.43 8.38 3.95
N ASP A 359 -2.39 9.25 4.21
CA ASP A 359 -3.18 9.26 5.44
C ASP A 359 -4.62 9.62 5.09
N THR A 360 -5.56 8.72 5.40
CA THR A 360 -6.99 8.91 5.17
C THR A 360 -7.79 8.13 6.20
N GLU A 361 -8.94 8.69 6.55
CA GLU A 361 -9.98 7.99 7.31
C GLU A 361 -10.90 7.22 6.37
N VAL A 362 -11.17 5.96 6.73
CA VAL A 362 -11.99 5.03 5.97
C VAL A 362 -13.18 4.62 6.83
N GLY A 363 -14.37 5.04 6.42
CA GLY A 363 -15.61 4.56 7.04
C GLY A 363 -15.94 3.13 6.63
N LEU A 364 -16.19 2.26 7.61
CA LEU A 364 -16.63 0.89 7.38
C LEU A 364 -18.15 0.85 7.30
N LYS A 365 -18.69 0.62 6.09
CA LYS A 365 -20.15 0.59 5.86
C LYS A 365 -20.87 -0.51 6.64
N GLY A 366 -20.16 -1.58 6.98
CA GLY A 366 -20.68 -2.68 7.78
C GLY A 366 -20.77 -2.38 9.28
N ALA A 367 -20.20 -1.27 9.76
CA ALA A 367 -20.24 -0.89 11.16
C ALA A 367 -21.65 -0.44 11.56
N LYS A 368 -22.30 -1.22 12.43
CA LYS A 368 -23.58 -0.90 13.06
C LYS A 368 -23.33 -0.72 14.55
N TRP A 369 -22.84 0.46 14.90
CA TRP A 369 -22.53 0.80 16.27
C TRP A 369 -23.80 1.13 17.05
N SER A 370 -23.91 0.48 18.20
CA SER A 370 -24.91 0.78 19.21
C SER A 370 -24.25 0.57 20.56
N GLY A 371 -24.49 1.48 21.50
CA GLY A 371 -24.33 1.16 22.93
C GLY A 371 -25.27 -0.01 23.25
N GLN A 372 -24.83 -0.92 24.13
CA GLN A 372 -25.72 -1.93 24.69
C GLN A 372 -26.68 -1.31 25.69
#